data_AF-A0A1B7U9C2-F1
#
_entry.id   AF-A0A1B7U9C2-F1
#
_cell.length_a   1.000
_cell.length_b   1.000
_cell.length_c   1.000
_cell.angle_alpha   90.00
_cell.angle_beta   90.00
_cell.angle_gamma   90.00
#
_symmetry.space_group_name_H-M   'P 1'
#
loop_
_entity.id
_entity.type
_entity.pdbx_description
1 polymer ?
#
loop_
_entity_poly.entity_id
_entity_poly.type
_entity_poly.pdbx_seq_one_letter_code
_entity_poly.pdbx_strand_id
1 'polypeptide(L)'
;MAEMTRVLRSGGQLRVVEASLGCSLADSRKTVECLRYPRLLQGVGAHFFRTCVAGAAISVDEAGDLTQDLQLEGVTVGLIAEAPAFWRIAARKLPACSKSVV
;
A
#
# COMPACT_ATOMS: atom_id res chain seq x y z
N MET A 1 6.92 -0.68 8.43
CA MET A 1 7.21 0.60 7.75
C MET A 1 8.40 1.35 8.33
N ALA A 2 8.53 1.47 9.66
CA ALA A 2 9.70 2.11 10.29
C ALA A 2 11.05 1.61 9.73
N GLU A 3 11.18 0.29 9.57
CA GLU A 3 12.38 -0.32 9.01
C GLU A 3 12.64 0.06 7.53
N MET A 4 11.58 0.15 6.72
CA MET A 4 11.69 0.62 5.33
C MET A 4 12.20 2.07 5.30
N THR A 5 11.66 2.95 6.15
CA THR A 5 12.13 4.33 6.26
C THR A 5 13.56 4.42 6.80
N ARG A 6 13.96 3.53 7.71
CA ARG A 6 15.32 3.47 8.27
C ARG A 6 16.36 3.27 7.18
N VAL A 7 16.14 2.32 6.28
CA VAL A 7 17.12 1.96 5.22
C VAL A 7 17.13 2.92 4.02
N LEU A 8 16.10 3.78 3.87
CA LEU A 8 16.10 4.81 2.84
C LEU A 8 17.23 5.83 3.09
N ARG A 9 17.93 6.24 2.02
CA ARG A 9 18.78 7.43 2.04
C ARG A 9 17.93 8.69 2.25
N SER A 10 18.55 9.76 2.73
CA SER A 10 17.96 11.12 2.72
C SER A 10 17.38 11.46 1.33
N GLY A 11 16.14 11.96 1.28
CA GLY A 11 15.39 12.24 0.05
C GLY A 11 14.95 11.00 -0.76
N GLY A 12 15.24 9.80 -0.27
CA GLY A 12 14.85 8.53 -0.88
C GLY A 12 13.34 8.37 -0.93
N GLN A 13 12.81 7.77 -1.99
CA GLN A 13 11.38 7.56 -2.15
C GLN A 13 10.92 6.32 -1.39
N LEU A 14 9.89 6.49 -0.57
CA LEU A 14 9.09 5.39 -0.05
C LEU A 14 7.88 5.20 -0.98
N ARG A 15 7.70 3.98 -1.49
CA ARG A 15 6.48 3.57 -2.20
C ARG A 15 6.05 2.22 -1.67
N VAL A 16 4.82 2.17 -1.16
CA VAL A 16 4.20 0.94 -0.67
C VAL A 16 2.90 0.77 -1.41
N VAL A 17 2.63 -0.42 -1.92
CA VAL A 17 1.36 -0.81 -2.53
C VAL A 17 0.95 -2.11 -1.86
N GLU A 18 -0.23 -2.12 -1.26
CA GLU A 18 -0.73 -3.25 -0.48
C GLU A 18 -2.22 -3.46 -0.74
N ALA A 19 -2.69 -4.67 -0.46
CA ALA A 19 -4.12 -4.97 -0.52
C ALA A 19 -4.88 -4.10 0.49
N SER A 20 -6.12 -3.74 0.14
CA SER A 20 -6.99 -2.94 1.01
C SER A 20 -8.01 -3.83 1.70
N LEU A 21 -8.18 -3.65 3.01
CA LEU A 21 -9.29 -4.28 3.76
C LEU A 21 -10.66 -3.92 3.17
N GLY A 22 -10.78 -2.73 2.57
CA GLY A 22 -11.99 -2.25 1.89
C GLY A 22 -12.27 -2.91 0.53
N CYS A 23 -11.50 -3.93 0.12
CA CYS A 23 -11.67 -4.59 -1.16
C CYS A 23 -13.06 -5.24 -1.31
N SER A 24 -13.83 -4.76 -2.28
CA SER A 24 -15.11 -5.38 -2.62
C SER A 24 -14.89 -6.69 -3.39
N LEU A 25 -15.93 -7.53 -3.45
CA LEU A 25 -15.87 -8.74 -4.29
C LEU A 25 -15.69 -8.40 -5.78
N ALA A 26 -16.25 -7.27 -6.23
CA ALA A 26 -16.10 -6.82 -7.62
C ALA A 26 -14.65 -6.43 -7.92
N ASP A 27 -13.99 -5.73 -6.99
CA ASP A 27 -12.59 -5.33 -7.13
C ASP A 27 -11.68 -6.56 -7.11
N SER A 28 -11.95 -7.49 -6.20
CA SER A 28 -11.22 -8.75 -6.14
C SER A 28 -11.34 -9.59 -7.43
N ARG A 29 -12.53 -9.63 -8.05
CA ARG A 29 -12.71 -10.28 -9.36
C ARG A 29 -11.85 -9.63 -10.43
N LYS A 30 -11.90 -8.30 -10.55
CA LYS A 30 -11.05 -7.55 -11.50
C LYS A 30 -9.57 -7.83 -11.26
N THR A 31 -9.13 -7.85 -9.99
CA THR A 31 -7.73 -8.18 -9.65
C THR A 31 -7.35 -9.58 -10.10
N VAL A 32 -8.19 -10.58 -9.83
CA VAL A 32 -7.90 -11.98 -10.18
C VAL A 32 -8.02 -12.23 -11.69
N GLU A 33 -8.85 -11.49 -12.42
CA GLU A 33 -8.92 -11.52 -13.89
C GLU A 33 -7.63 -11.02 -14.53
N CYS A 34 -6.94 -10.07 -13.90
CA CYS A 34 -5.61 -9.62 -14.32
C CYS A 34 -4.50 -10.64 -14.00
N LEU A 35 -4.75 -11.57 -13.08
CA LEU A 35 -3.83 -12.67 -12.80
C LEU A 35 -4.05 -13.77 -13.85
N ARG A 36 -2.98 -14.48 -14.24
CA ARG A 36 -3.03 -15.58 -15.22
C ARG A 36 -3.71 -16.85 -14.66
N TYR A 37 -4.84 -16.71 -13.95
CA TYR A 37 -5.64 -17.83 -13.46
C TYR A 37 -6.48 -18.44 -14.59
N PRO A 38 -6.61 -19.78 -14.64
CA PRO A 38 -7.60 -20.43 -15.48
C PRO A 38 -9.00 -19.88 -15.19
N ARG A 39 -9.79 -19.57 -16.24
CA ARG A 39 -11.12 -18.95 -16.11
C ARG A 39 -12.05 -19.70 -15.14
N LEU A 40 -11.98 -21.03 -15.12
CA LEU A 40 -12.77 -21.89 -14.24
C LEU A 40 -12.48 -21.65 -12.74
N LEU A 41 -11.30 -21.13 -12.40
CA LEU A 41 -10.88 -20.86 -11.03
C LEU A 41 -11.00 -19.39 -10.62
N GLN A 42 -11.37 -18.49 -11.53
CA GLN A 42 -11.41 -17.05 -11.24
C GLN A 42 -12.38 -16.71 -10.10
N GLY A 43 -13.54 -17.37 -10.03
CA GLY A 43 -14.50 -17.17 -8.95
C GLY A 43 -13.96 -17.59 -7.57
N VAL A 44 -13.29 -18.74 -7.52
CA VAL A 44 -12.63 -19.24 -6.30
C VAL A 44 -11.46 -18.33 -5.92
N GLY A 45 -10.66 -17.93 -6.89
CA GLY A 45 -9.53 -17.02 -6.70
C GLY A 45 -9.97 -15.66 -6.15
N ALA A 46 -11.08 -15.09 -6.67
CA ALA A 46 -11.63 -13.84 -6.15
C ALA A 46 -12.10 -13.98 -4.69
N HIS A 47 -12.78 -15.09 -4.37
CA HIS A 47 -13.19 -15.31 -2.99
C HIS A 47 -11.99 -15.49 -2.05
N PHE A 48 -10.97 -16.24 -2.48
CA PHE A 48 -9.74 -16.43 -1.73
C PHE A 48 -8.99 -15.10 -1.54
N PHE A 49 -8.81 -14.30 -2.60
CA PHE A 49 -8.13 -13.01 -2.51
C PHE A 49 -8.86 -12.10 -1.53
N ARG A 50 -10.18 -11.96 -1.66
CA ARG A 50 -10.96 -11.11 -0.75
C ARG A 50 -10.84 -11.56 0.70
N THR A 51 -10.98 -12.85 0.97
CA THR A 51 -11.09 -13.35 2.35
C THR A 51 -9.71 -13.51 3.02
N CYS A 52 -8.74 -14.06 2.30
CA CYS A 52 -7.44 -14.43 2.87
C CYS A 52 -6.37 -13.36 2.69
N VAL A 53 -6.42 -12.58 1.60
CA VAL A 53 -5.43 -11.53 1.33
C VAL A 53 -5.96 -10.18 1.82
N ALA A 54 -7.05 -9.68 1.24
CA ALA A 54 -7.62 -8.40 1.65
C ALA A 54 -8.20 -8.45 3.07
N GLY A 55 -8.80 -9.57 3.49
CA GLY A 55 -9.33 -9.74 4.85
C GLY A 55 -8.26 -9.74 5.95
N ALA A 56 -6.99 -9.95 5.61
CA ALA A 56 -5.86 -9.84 6.54
C ALA A 56 -5.08 -8.52 6.39
N ALA A 57 -5.51 -7.66 5.47
CA ALA A 57 -4.87 -6.38 5.20
C ALA A 57 -5.40 -5.28 6.13
N ILE A 58 -4.76 -4.11 6.05
CA ILE A 58 -5.21 -2.89 6.74
C ILE A 58 -6.02 -2.00 5.79
N SER A 59 -6.82 -1.12 6.37
CA SER A 59 -7.53 -0.06 5.68
C SER A 59 -6.60 1.06 5.20
N VAL A 60 -7.11 1.91 4.30
CA VAL A 60 -6.38 3.10 3.82
C VAL A 60 -6.12 4.11 4.94
N ASP A 61 -7.02 4.20 5.92
CA ASP A 61 -6.90 5.12 7.05
C ASP A 61 -5.80 4.64 8.01
N GLU A 62 -5.81 3.35 8.37
CA GLU A 62 -4.73 2.74 9.16
C GLU A 62 -3.37 2.85 8.47
N ALA A 63 -3.33 2.72 7.13
CA ALA A 63 -2.12 2.94 6.35
C ALA A 63 -1.61 4.39 6.48
N GLY A 64 -2.52 5.37 6.58
CA GLY A 64 -2.21 6.76 6.88
C GLY A 64 -1.61 6.93 8.28
N ASP A 65 -2.22 6.33 9.28
CA ASP A 65 -1.77 6.40 10.68
C ASP A 65 -0.34 5.85 10.85
N LEU A 66 0.01 4.77 10.14
CA LEU A 66 1.36 4.21 10.15
C LEU A 66 2.46 5.16 9.65
N THR A 67 2.10 6.26 8.98
CA THR A 67 3.07 7.25 8.47
C THR A 67 3.32 8.42 9.40
N GLN A 68 2.44 8.67 10.37
CA GLN A 68 2.44 9.90 11.18
C GLN A 68 3.73 10.05 12.02
N ASP A 69 4.25 8.94 12.53
CA ASP A 69 5.45 8.91 13.38
C ASP A 69 6.77 8.75 12.59
N LEU A 70 6.71 8.75 11.25
CA LEU A 70 7.88 8.54 10.41
C LEU A 70 8.46 9.86 9.92
N GLN A 71 9.79 9.91 9.77
CA GLN A 71 10.51 11.05 9.19
C GLN A 71 10.31 11.10 7.67
N LEU A 72 9.09 11.39 7.24
CA LEU A 72 8.66 11.44 5.85
C LEU A 72 8.09 12.82 5.51
N GLU A 73 8.30 13.24 4.26
CA GLU A 73 7.71 14.44 3.67
C GLU A 73 6.88 14.08 2.44
N GLY A 74 5.90 14.94 2.12
CA GLY A 74 5.05 14.77 0.94
C GLY A 74 4.27 13.46 0.95
N VAL A 75 3.80 13.02 2.12
CA VAL A 75 3.05 11.78 2.27
C VAL A 75 1.73 11.88 1.54
N THR A 76 1.50 10.93 0.65
CA THR A 76 0.22 10.72 -0.03
C THR A 76 -0.23 9.29 0.23
N VAL A 77 -1.46 9.14 0.71
CA VAL A 77 -2.09 7.86 0.96
C VAL A 77 -3.44 7.85 0.27
N GLY A 78 -3.77 6.75 -0.41
CA GLY A 78 -5.05 6.62 -1.08
C GLY A 78 -5.21 5.32 -1.82
N LEU A 79 -6.45 5.02 -2.20
CA LEU A 79 -6.76 3.92 -3.10
C LEU A 79 -6.16 4.19 -4.48
N ILE A 80 -5.78 3.13 -5.18
CA ILE A 80 -5.35 3.21 -6.57
C ILE A 80 -6.60 3.17 -7.44
N ALA A 81 -6.89 4.23 -8.18
CA ALA A 81 -8.14 4.35 -8.94
C ALA A 81 -8.35 3.22 -9.96
N GLU A 82 -7.27 2.81 -10.62
CA GLU A 82 -7.25 1.73 -11.62
C GLU A 82 -7.23 0.34 -10.97
N ALA A 83 -6.96 0.26 -9.67
CA ALA A 83 -6.81 -0.98 -8.90
C ALA A 83 -7.33 -0.81 -7.46
N PRO A 84 -8.65 -0.60 -7.26
CA PRO A 84 -9.24 -0.24 -5.96
C PRO A 84 -9.13 -1.33 -4.89
N ALA A 85 -8.73 -2.55 -5.26
CA ALA A 85 -8.33 -3.60 -4.32
C ALA A 85 -7.05 -3.27 -3.55
N PHE A 86 -6.33 -2.21 -3.93
CA PHE A 86 -5.06 -1.81 -3.35
C PHE A 86 -5.07 -0.33 -2.94
N TRP A 87 -4.34 -0.02 -1.89
CA TRP A 87 -3.94 1.34 -1.53
C TRP A 87 -2.45 1.55 -1.79
N ARG A 88 -2.05 2.82 -1.89
CA ARG A 88 -0.66 3.22 -2.06
C ARG A 88 -0.28 4.29 -1.04
N ILE A 89 0.93 4.15 -0.50
CA ILE A 89 1.66 5.24 0.15
C ILE A 89 2.79 5.69 -0.78
N ALA A 90 2.91 6.98 -0.99
CA ALA A 90 4.09 7.59 -1.61
C ALA A 90 4.57 8.78 -0.77
N ALA A 91 5.85 8.77 -0.42
CA ALA A 91 6.49 9.80 0.39
C ALA A 91 8.00 9.86 0.10
N ARG A 92 8.71 10.83 0.69
CA ARG A 92 10.17 10.87 0.70
C ARG A 92 10.70 10.89 2.11
N LYS A 93 11.86 10.27 2.34
CA LYS A 93 12.56 10.40 3.62
C LYS A 93 13.06 11.82 3.79
N LEU A 94 12.71 12.44 4.92
CA LEU A 94 13.22 13.74 5.29
C LEU A 94 14.76 13.73 5.31
N PRO A 95 15.41 14.83 4.90
CA PRO A 95 16.83 14.95 5.12
C PRO A 95 17.16 14.85 6.59
N ALA A 96 18.20 14.07 6.93
CA ALA A 96 18.77 14.14 8.27
C ALA A 96 19.14 15.62 8.52
N CYS A 97 18.63 16.21 9.61
CA CYS A 97 18.83 17.61 9.94
C CYS A 97 20.29 18.00 9.70
N SER A 98 20.52 18.81 8.67
CA SER A 98 21.82 19.39 8.39
C SER A 98 22.18 20.19 9.63
N LYS A 99 23.18 19.76 10.39
CA LYS A 99 23.73 20.59 11.46
C LYS A 99 24.07 21.94 10.82
N SER A 100 23.34 22.99 11.19
CA SER A 100 23.73 24.36 10.87
C SER A 100 25.12 24.57 11.45
N VAL A 101 26.10 24.65 10.56
CA VAL A 101 27.44 25.13 10.92
C VAL A 101 27.27 26.61 11.17
N VAL A 102 27.28 26.99 12.45
CA VAL A 102 27.46 28.37 12.92
C VAL A 102 28.94 28.71 12.82
#